data_AF-A0A423PT50-F1
#
_entry.id   AF-A0A423PT50-F1
#
_cell.length_a   1.000
_cell.length_b   1.000
_cell.length_c   1.000
_cell.angle_alpha   90.00
_cell.angle_beta   90.00
_cell.angle_gamma   90.00
#
_symmetry.space_group_name_H-M   'P 1'
#
loop_
_entity.id
_entity.type
_entity.pdbx_description
1 polymer ?
#
loop_
_entity_poly.entity_id
_entity_poly.type
_entity_poly.pdbx_seq_one_letter_code
_entity_poly.pdbx_strand_id
1 'polypeptide(L)'
;MSLLDQLADAHIQTAIDNGDLDNLPGQGKPLPPDEARQVPAELRAGYRLLKNAGFVPPEIQTHRELREVEDLLAQALPESEAHERLSRRARWIETQLSTSRRGRALLADRTYGDALRRHLAGSDNGADDECDDKQR
;
A
#
# COMPACT_ATOMS: atom_id res chain seq x y z
N MET A 1 -26.09 -11.82 -22.37
CA MET A 1 -25.75 -11.53 -20.97
C MET A 1 -25.33 -12.83 -20.31
N SER A 2 -24.20 -12.79 -19.62
CA SER A 2 -23.65 -13.90 -18.84
C SER A 2 -24.48 -14.11 -17.56
N LEU A 3 -24.43 -15.31 -16.98
CA LEU A 3 -24.99 -15.58 -15.65
C LEU A 3 -24.38 -14.68 -14.57
N LEU A 4 -23.12 -14.28 -14.73
CA LEU A 4 -22.44 -13.34 -13.83
C LEU A 4 -23.06 -11.94 -13.91
N ASP A 5 -23.45 -11.49 -15.10
CA ASP A 5 -24.08 -10.19 -15.30
C ASP A 5 -25.42 -10.14 -14.55
N GLN A 6 -26.22 -11.20 -14.70
CA GLN A 6 -27.54 -11.30 -14.04
C GLN A 6 -27.43 -11.31 -12.51
N LEU A 7 -26.42 -12.01 -11.97
CA LEU A 7 -26.17 -12.04 -10.54
C LEU A 7 -25.70 -10.66 -10.01
N ALA A 8 -24.82 -9.98 -10.75
CA ALA A 8 -24.37 -8.64 -10.41
C ALA A 8 -25.54 -7.64 -10.41
N ASP A 9 -26.38 -7.66 -11.43
CA ASP A 9 -27.57 -6.79 -11.53
C ASP A 9 -28.54 -7.01 -10.37
N ALA A 10 -28.81 -8.27 -9.99
CA ALA A 10 -29.67 -8.60 -8.86
C ALA A 10 -29.10 -8.08 -7.52
N HIS A 11 -27.78 -8.18 -7.33
CA HIS A 11 -27.10 -7.64 -6.15
C HIS A 11 -27.17 -6.10 -6.10
N ILE A 12 -26.93 -5.44 -7.23
CA ILE A 12 -27.04 -3.97 -7.33
C ILE A 12 -28.46 -3.52 -7.01
N GLN A 13 -29.47 -4.20 -7.57
CA GLN A 13 -30.87 -3.85 -7.31
C GLN A 13 -31.23 -4.00 -5.83
N THR A 14 -30.77 -5.08 -5.18
CA THR A 14 -31.00 -5.28 -3.74
C THR A 14 -30.38 -4.17 -2.90
N ALA A 15 -29.16 -3.73 -3.24
CA ALA A 15 -28.49 -2.62 -2.55
C ALA A 15 -29.21 -1.27 -2.75
N ILE A 16 -29.78 -1.04 -3.95
CA ILE A 16 -30.63 0.13 -4.21
C ILE A 16 -31.89 0.08 -3.35
N ASP A 17 -32.59 -1.05 -3.31
CA ASP A 17 -33.84 -1.21 -2.58
C ASP A 17 -33.66 -1.04 -1.06
N ASN A 18 -32.50 -1.44 -0.54
CA ASN A 18 -32.11 -1.25 0.86
C ASN A 18 -31.68 0.20 1.19
N GLY A 19 -31.45 1.05 0.18
CA GLY A 19 -30.87 2.38 0.37
C GLY A 19 -29.37 2.36 0.70
N ASP A 20 -28.67 1.23 0.50
CA ASP A 20 -27.22 1.10 0.79
C ASP A 20 -26.34 2.00 -0.09
N LEU A 21 -26.91 2.49 -1.20
CA LEU A 21 -26.25 3.40 -2.15
C LEU A 21 -26.62 4.88 -1.94
N ASP A 22 -27.47 5.19 -0.97
CA ASP A 22 -27.87 6.56 -0.64
C ASP A 22 -26.92 7.20 0.39
N ASN A 23 -26.70 8.51 0.28
CA ASN A 23 -25.84 9.31 1.15
C ASN A 23 -24.38 8.80 1.27
N LEU A 24 -23.86 8.17 0.22
CA LEU A 24 -22.48 7.72 0.18
C LEU A 24 -21.51 8.91 0.34
N PRO A 25 -20.35 8.71 1.00
CA PRO A 25 -19.33 9.73 1.10
C PRO A 25 -18.89 10.17 -0.30
N GLY A 26 -19.11 11.45 -0.63
CA GLY A 26 -18.81 12.01 -1.95
C GLY A 26 -19.97 12.01 -2.95
N GLN A 27 -21.19 11.61 -2.55
CA GLN A 27 -22.37 11.70 -3.43
C GLN A 27 -22.59 13.13 -3.93
N GLY A 28 -22.76 13.28 -5.24
CA GLY A 28 -22.95 14.57 -5.91
C GLY A 28 -21.68 15.42 -6.08
N LYS A 29 -20.53 14.98 -5.55
CA LYS A 29 -19.23 15.65 -5.76
C LYS A 29 -18.53 15.09 -7.01
N PRO A 30 -17.67 15.88 -7.68
CA PRO A 30 -16.84 15.38 -8.77
C PRO A 30 -15.99 14.18 -8.32
N LEU A 31 -15.87 13.17 -9.20
CA LEU A 31 -15.02 12.01 -8.92
C LEU A 31 -13.56 12.46 -8.70
N PRO A 32 -12.84 11.83 -7.76
CA PRO A 32 -11.42 12.10 -7.57
C PRO A 32 -10.63 11.76 -8.83
N PRO A 33 -9.45 12.38 -9.03
CA PRO A 33 -8.59 12.05 -10.14
C PRO A 33 -8.19 10.58 -10.12
N ASP A 34 -8.27 9.91 -11.29
CA ASP A 34 -7.91 8.49 -11.42
C ASP A 34 -6.46 8.25 -10.98
N GLU A 35 -6.31 7.48 -9.91
CA GLU A 35 -5.03 7.14 -9.28
C GLU A 35 -4.14 6.30 -10.21
N ALA A 36 -4.74 5.56 -11.15
CA ALA A 36 -4.03 4.73 -12.11
C ALA A 36 -3.65 5.49 -13.39
N ARG A 37 -3.71 6.83 -13.40
CA ARG A 37 -3.32 7.67 -14.56
C ARG A 37 -1.89 7.39 -15.06
N GLN A 38 -0.98 7.05 -14.15
CA GLN A 38 0.41 6.72 -14.48
C GLN A 38 0.59 5.29 -15.03
N VAL A 39 -0.45 4.46 -14.95
CA VAL A 39 -0.46 3.10 -15.47
C VAL A 39 -1.04 3.11 -16.89
N PRO A 40 -0.39 2.43 -17.86
CA PRO A 40 -0.94 2.23 -19.21
C PRO A 40 -2.37 1.69 -19.17
N ALA A 41 -3.23 2.14 -20.07
CA ALA A 41 -4.68 1.89 -20.00
C ALA A 41 -5.02 0.39 -19.91
N GLU A 42 -4.30 -0.42 -20.70
CA GLU A 42 -4.41 -1.87 -20.77
C GLU A 42 -4.02 -2.59 -19.46
N LEU A 43 -3.23 -1.95 -18.58
CA LEU A 43 -2.78 -2.52 -17.31
C LEU A 43 -3.57 -2.02 -16.09
N ARG A 44 -4.41 -0.98 -16.24
CA ARG A 44 -5.11 -0.34 -15.10
C ARG A 44 -6.04 -1.30 -14.37
N ALA A 45 -6.75 -2.17 -15.08
CA ALA A 45 -7.66 -3.14 -14.48
C ALA A 45 -6.90 -4.12 -13.57
N GLY A 46 -5.77 -4.67 -14.06
CA GLY A 46 -4.92 -5.54 -13.27
C GLY A 46 -4.28 -4.82 -12.08
N TYR A 47 -3.83 -3.59 -12.27
CA TYR A 47 -3.29 -2.77 -11.18
C TYR A 47 -4.33 -2.52 -10.08
N ARG A 48 -5.57 -2.14 -10.43
CA ARG A 48 -6.65 -1.93 -9.46
C ARG A 48 -7.03 -3.21 -8.73
N LEU A 49 -7.06 -4.34 -9.43
CA LEU A 49 -7.32 -5.63 -8.80
C LEU A 49 -6.27 -5.97 -7.74
N LEU A 50 -4.98 -5.83 -8.08
CA LEU A 50 -3.87 -6.09 -7.16
C LEU A 50 -3.88 -5.10 -5.97
N LYS A 51 -4.15 -3.82 -6.25
CA LYS A 51 -4.26 -2.77 -5.24
C LYS A 51 -5.39 -3.09 -4.24
N ASN A 52 -6.58 -3.39 -4.74
CA ASN A 52 -7.76 -3.70 -3.92
C ASN A 52 -7.59 -5.02 -3.14
N ALA A 53 -6.81 -5.97 -3.66
CA ALA A 53 -6.49 -7.21 -2.97
C ALA A 53 -5.42 -7.04 -1.87
N GLY A 54 -4.92 -5.82 -1.64
CA GLY A 54 -3.85 -5.55 -0.67
C GLY A 54 -2.51 -6.18 -1.06
N PHE A 55 -2.24 -6.36 -2.36
CA PHE A 55 -1.00 -7.00 -2.81
C PHE A 55 0.23 -6.17 -2.43
N VAL A 56 1.03 -6.67 -1.49
CA VAL A 56 2.28 -6.04 -1.07
C VAL A 56 3.45 -6.59 -1.90
N PRO A 57 4.23 -5.72 -2.58
CA PRO A 57 5.41 -6.16 -3.31
C PRO A 57 6.41 -6.90 -2.40
N PRO A 58 7.11 -7.94 -2.90
CA PRO A 58 8.04 -8.73 -2.08
C PRO A 58 9.16 -7.87 -1.49
N GLU A 59 9.62 -6.83 -2.19
CA GLU A 59 10.65 -5.92 -1.68
C GLU A 59 10.21 -5.17 -0.42
N ILE A 60 8.92 -4.84 -0.28
CA ILE A 60 8.38 -4.18 0.91
C ILE A 60 8.38 -5.14 2.09
N GLN A 61 8.02 -6.40 1.86
CA GLN A 61 8.04 -7.43 2.89
C GLN A 61 9.48 -7.71 3.37
N THR A 62 10.42 -7.87 2.45
CA THR A 62 11.84 -8.05 2.77
C THR A 62 12.42 -6.84 3.50
N HIS A 63 12.02 -5.63 3.14
CA HIS A 63 12.46 -4.42 3.85
C HIS A 63 11.83 -4.30 5.25
N ARG A 64 10.62 -4.79 5.47
CA ARG A 64 10.03 -4.87 6.81
C ARG A 64 10.84 -5.81 7.70
N GLU A 65 11.22 -6.97 7.16
CA GLU A 65 12.08 -7.91 7.87
C GLU A 65 13.44 -7.29 8.23
N LEU A 66 14.05 -6.51 7.33
CA LEU A 66 15.29 -5.79 7.63
C LEU A 66 15.13 -4.90 8.88
N ARG A 67 14.04 -4.14 8.96
CA ARG A 67 13.76 -3.28 10.11
C ARG A 67 13.56 -4.05 11.41
N GLU A 68 12.83 -5.17 11.35
CA GLU A 68 12.64 -6.02 12.53
C GLU A 68 14.00 -6.54 13.04
N VAL A 69 14.93 -6.89 12.15
CA VAL A 69 16.29 -7.29 12.52
C VAL A 69 17.11 -6.11 13.08
N GLU A 70 16.98 -4.91 12.51
CA GLU A 70 17.62 -3.69 13.02
C GLU A 70 17.12 -3.31 14.42
N ASP A 71 15.81 -3.42 14.67
CA ASP A 71 15.20 -3.15 15.97
C ASP A 71 15.70 -4.15 17.04
N LEU A 72 15.87 -5.42 16.65
CA LEU A 72 16.48 -6.44 17.51
C LEU A 72 17.97 -6.17 17.77
N LEU A 73 18.72 -5.70 16.76
CA LEU A 73 20.11 -5.30 16.92
C LEU A 73 20.25 -4.14 17.91
N ALA A 74 19.36 -3.14 17.85
CA ALA A 74 19.36 -2.00 18.76
C ALA A 74 19.16 -2.39 20.23
N GLN A 75 18.53 -3.55 20.49
CA GLN A 75 18.27 -4.08 21.84
C GLN A 75 19.33 -5.11 22.28
N ALA A 76 20.14 -5.62 21.35
CA ALA A 76 21.13 -6.64 21.64
C ALA A 76 22.40 -6.04 22.29
N LEU A 77 23.03 -6.82 23.17
CA LEU A 77 24.33 -6.45 23.72
C LEU A 77 25.38 -6.41 22.62
N PRO A 78 26.16 -5.33 22.52
CA PRO A 78 27.34 -5.25 21.67
C PRO A 78 28.25 -6.47 21.89
N GLU A 79 28.85 -6.98 20.81
CA GLU A 79 29.78 -8.14 20.82
C GLU A 79 29.20 -9.48 21.31
N SER A 80 27.88 -9.59 21.51
CA SER A 80 27.24 -10.89 21.77
C SER A 80 27.16 -11.74 20.49
N GLU A 81 27.15 -13.07 20.65
CA GLU A 81 26.91 -14.00 19.52
C GLU A 81 25.59 -13.71 18.81
N ALA A 82 24.58 -13.28 19.58
CA ALA A 82 23.28 -12.86 19.04
C ALA A 82 23.41 -11.61 18.15
N HIS A 83 24.18 -10.60 18.58
CA HIS A 83 24.45 -9.39 17.80
C HIS A 83 25.19 -9.72 16.49
N GLU A 84 26.18 -10.61 16.53
CA GLU A 84 26.86 -11.08 15.32
C GLU A 84 25.92 -11.82 14.35
N ARG A 85 25.05 -12.68 14.87
CA ARG A 85 24.09 -13.42 14.04
C ARG A 85 23.08 -12.49 13.37
N LEU A 86 22.54 -11.52 14.12
CA LEU A 86 21.59 -10.54 13.61
C LEU A 86 22.23 -9.61 12.57
N SER A 87 23.47 -9.17 12.79
CA SER A 87 24.19 -8.32 11.83
C SER A 87 24.51 -9.06 10.53
N ARG A 88 24.87 -10.34 10.58
CA ARG A 88 24.97 -11.20 9.38
C ARG A 88 23.63 -11.33 8.65
N ARG A 89 22.53 -11.49 9.39
CA ARG A 89 21.17 -11.55 8.82
C ARG A 89 20.81 -10.25 8.10
N ALA A 90 20.99 -9.10 8.76
CA ALA A 90 20.69 -7.79 8.19
C ALA A 90 21.46 -7.57 6.87
N ARG A 91 22.76 -7.85 6.86
CA ARG A 91 23.61 -7.70 5.66
C ARG A 91 23.17 -8.59 4.50
N TRP A 92 22.71 -9.81 4.79
CA TRP A 92 22.16 -10.69 3.76
C TRP A 92 20.86 -10.11 3.17
N ILE A 93 19.97 -9.58 4.02
CA ILE A 93 18.70 -8.98 3.58
C ILE A 93 18.96 -7.71 2.74
N GLU A 94 19.90 -6.86 3.15
CA GLU A 94 20.35 -5.70 2.36
C GLU A 94 20.84 -6.11 0.96
N THR A 95 21.64 -7.18 0.89
CA THR A 95 22.14 -7.70 -0.39
C THR A 95 20.98 -8.17 -1.28
N GLN A 96 19.99 -8.86 -0.72
CA GLN A 96 18.78 -9.27 -1.47
C GLN A 96 18.04 -8.04 -2.03
N LEU A 97 17.78 -7.03 -1.20
CA LEU A 97 17.10 -5.80 -1.61
C LEU A 97 17.87 -5.02 -2.68
N SER A 98 19.20 -5.04 -2.64
CA SER A 98 20.05 -4.35 -3.62
C SER A 98 19.90 -4.88 -5.06
N THR A 99 19.36 -6.10 -5.22
CA THR A 99 19.19 -6.76 -6.53
C THR A 99 18.11 -6.10 -7.40
N SER A 100 17.06 -5.53 -6.78
CA SER A 100 15.95 -4.85 -7.49
C SER A 100 16.14 -3.33 -7.49
N ARG A 101 15.65 -2.64 -8.52
CA ARG A 101 15.60 -1.17 -8.54
C ARG A 101 14.73 -0.63 -7.40
N ARG A 102 13.60 -1.30 -7.13
CA ARG A 102 12.67 -0.92 -6.04
C ARG A 102 13.31 -1.16 -4.67
N GLY A 103 13.98 -2.30 -4.49
CA GLY A 103 14.70 -2.59 -3.25
C GLY A 103 15.84 -1.62 -2.96
N ARG A 104 16.62 -1.22 -3.97
CA ARG A 104 17.63 -0.15 -3.84
C ARG A 104 17.03 1.18 -3.40
N ALA A 105 15.87 1.54 -3.94
CA ALA A 105 15.19 2.78 -3.57
C ALA A 105 14.72 2.76 -2.10
N LEU A 106 14.34 1.60 -1.58
CA LEU A 106 13.98 1.44 -0.16
C LEU A 106 15.21 1.56 0.77
N LEU A 107 16.39 1.09 0.34
CA LEU A 107 17.63 1.22 1.10
C LEU A 107 18.22 2.64 1.10
N ALA A 108 17.99 3.41 0.03
CA ALA A 108 18.71 4.67 -0.22
C ALA A 108 18.35 5.81 0.75
N ASP A 109 17.16 5.81 1.36
CA ASP A 109 16.75 6.90 2.25
C ASP A 109 15.69 6.41 3.24
N ARG A 110 15.98 6.57 4.54
CA ARG A 110 15.08 6.17 5.63
C ARG A 110 13.73 6.86 5.52
N THR A 111 13.70 8.11 5.04
CA THR A 111 12.48 8.92 4.93
C THR A 111 11.70 8.62 3.64
N TYR A 112 12.39 8.48 2.51
CA TYR A 112 11.77 8.10 1.23
C TYR A 112 11.20 6.68 1.26
N GLY A 113 11.91 5.72 1.88
CA GLY A 113 11.43 4.35 2.05
C GLY A 113 10.17 4.26 2.91
N ASP A 114 10.05 5.12 3.93
CA ASP A 114 8.84 5.24 4.75
C ASP A 114 7.66 5.86 4.00
N ALA A 115 7.91 6.93 3.23
CA ALA A 115 6.89 7.54 2.39
C ALA A 115 6.42 6.56 1.31
N LEU A 116 7.34 5.84 0.68
CA LEU A 116 7.04 4.82 -0.34
C LEU A 116 6.27 3.65 0.26
N ARG A 117 6.66 3.16 1.45
CA ARG A 117 5.89 2.13 2.15
C ARG A 117 4.50 2.62 2.52
N ARG A 118 4.37 3.84 3.06
CA ARG A 118 3.06 4.44 3.36
C ARG A 118 2.22 4.63 2.11
N HIS A 119 2.82 5.00 0.99
CA HIS A 119 2.11 5.13 -0.28
C HIS A 119 1.65 3.76 -0.82
N LEU A 120 2.49 2.72 -0.69
CA LEU A 120 2.18 1.37 -1.14
C LEU A 120 1.27 0.60 -0.18
N ALA A 121 1.29 0.91 1.12
CA ALA A 121 0.50 0.26 2.17
C ALA A 121 -0.76 1.05 2.57
N GLY A 122 -0.77 2.37 2.37
CA GLY A 122 -1.85 3.32 2.70
C GLY A 122 -2.63 3.75 1.46
N SER A 123 -2.82 2.83 0.52
CA SER A 123 -3.80 2.98 -0.54
C SER A 123 -5.25 2.78 -0.06
N ASP A 124 -5.44 2.50 1.23
CA ASP A 124 -6.72 2.65 1.93
C ASP A 124 -6.76 3.99 2.67
N ASN A 125 -7.97 4.58 2.66
CA ASN A 125 -8.39 5.91 3.11
C ASN A 125 -8.02 7.11 2.21
N GLY A 126 -8.93 7.38 1.28
CA GLY A 126 -9.42 8.74 1.17
C GLY A 126 -10.11 9.13 2.48
N ALA A 127 -9.58 10.13 3.16
CA ALA A 127 -10.28 10.87 4.19
C ALA A 127 -9.67 12.28 4.28
N ASP A 128 -10.47 13.23 3.80
CA ASP A 128 -10.74 14.51 4.46
C ASP A 128 -9.57 15.50 4.56
N ASP A 129 -9.38 16.26 3.48
CA ASP A 129 -8.88 17.62 3.61
C ASP A 129 -10.07 18.53 3.94
N GLU A 130 -10.25 18.73 5.25
CA GLU A 130 -11.11 19.71 5.86
C GLU A 130 -10.60 21.10 5.45
N CYS A 131 -11.14 21.63 4.34
CA CYS A 131 -10.91 23.02 3.94
C CYS A 131 -11.73 23.91 4.87
N ASP A 132 -11.13 24.29 5.99
CA ASP A 132 -11.66 25.27 6.93
C ASP A 132 -11.64 26.66 6.26
N ASP A 133 -12.74 26.96 5.56
CA ASP A 133 -13.09 28.32 5.18
C ASP A 133 -13.57 29.07 6.42
N LYS A 134 -12.64 29.71 7.13
CA LYS A 134 -12.96 30.87 7.97
C LYS A 134 -11.94 32.00 7.83
N GLN A 135 -12.33 32.98 7.01
CA GLN A 135 -12.39 34.40 7.38
C GLN A 135 -11.06 35.14 7.64
N ARG A 136 -10.51 35.82 6.62
CA ARG A 136 -10.53 37.31 6.56
C ARG A 136 -10.06 37.87 5.23
#